data_AF-A0A895KU98-F1
#
_entry.id   AF-A0A895KU98-F1
#
_cell.length_a   1.000
_cell.length_b   1.000
_cell.length_c   1.000
_cell.angle_alpha   90.00
_cell.angle_beta   90.00
_cell.angle_gamma   90.00
#
_symmetry.space_group_name_H-M   'P 1'
#
loop_
_entity.id
_entity.type
_entity.pdbx_description
1 polymer ?
#
loop_
_entity_poly.entity_id
_entity_poly.type
_entity_poly.pdbx_seq_one_letter_code
_entity_poly.pdbx_strand_id
1 'polypeptide(L)'
;MLLGDGGLVKKYKGGGTYFKYAQGKVHLDYLTHVFSLFKNLGIVLMDTPSQGHSNVNGTVHTWYQFSTKSLSRWNDLQAAKPGMVNGVKVVPQNIFYLLTPISLAYWAMDDGGGEAGKWFPLCYKCF
;
A
#
# COMPACT_ATOMS: atom_id res chain seq x y z
N MET A 1 0.43 4.23 3.31
CA MET A 1 -0.32 3.54 2.23
C MET A 1 0.46 3.47 0.92
N LEU A 2 0.53 4.52 0.07
CA LEU A 2 1.30 4.40 -1.20
C LEU A 2 2.82 4.42 -1.00
N LEU A 3 3.31 5.12 0.02
CA LEU A 3 4.72 5.11 0.37
C LEU A 3 5.15 3.79 1.05
N GLY A 4 4.20 3.07 1.66
CA GLY A 4 4.42 1.77 2.32
C GLY A 4 4.02 0.58 1.46
N ASP A 5 3.23 -0.34 2.00
CA ASP A 5 2.89 -1.62 1.34
C ASP A 5 1.87 -1.54 0.20
N GLY A 6 1.29 -0.36 -0.03
CA GLY A 6 0.35 -0.12 -1.12
C GLY A 6 1.01 0.07 -2.47
N GLY A 7 0.36 -0.45 -3.52
CA GLY A 7 0.82 -0.33 -4.91
C GLY A 7 -0.28 0.13 -5.86
N LEU A 8 0.07 1.00 -6.80
CA LEU A 8 -0.79 1.34 -7.94
C LEU A 8 -0.41 0.45 -9.12
N VAL A 9 -1.41 -0.22 -9.70
CA VAL A 9 -1.21 -1.14 -10.82
C VAL A 9 -2.09 -0.74 -11.99
N LYS A 10 -1.46 -0.65 -13.16
CA LYS A 10 -2.13 -0.37 -14.43
C LYS A 10 -2.05 -1.61 -15.32
N LYS A 11 -3.21 -2.25 -15.55
CA LYS A 11 -3.27 -3.54 -16.26
C LYS A 11 -3.10 -3.43 -17.77
N TYR A 12 -3.60 -2.35 -18.37
CA TYR A 12 -3.62 -2.16 -19.82
C TYR A 12 -3.24 -0.73 -20.23
N LYS A 13 -2.63 -0.58 -21.40
CA LYS A 13 -2.36 0.73 -22.03
C LYS A 13 -3.71 1.38 -22.37
N GLY A 14 -3.98 2.56 -21.79
CA GLY A 14 -5.27 3.25 -21.93
C GLY A 14 -6.33 2.92 -20.86
N GLY A 15 -6.10 1.92 -20.01
CA GLY A 15 -6.99 1.58 -18.89
C GLY A 15 -6.84 2.49 -17.67
N GLY A 16 -7.75 2.33 -16.70
CA GLY A 16 -7.63 2.94 -15.37
C GLY A 16 -6.58 2.22 -14.50
N THR A 17 -6.16 2.90 -13.44
CA THR A 17 -5.22 2.37 -12.45
C THR A 17 -5.99 1.92 -11.21
N TYR A 18 -5.69 0.74 -10.68
CA TYR A 18 -6.27 0.28 -9.42
C TYR A 18 -5.22 0.26 -8.31
N PHE A 19 -5.69 0.36 -7.07
CA PHE A 19 -4.86 0.21 -5.89
C PHE A 19 -4.90 -1.24 -5.42
N LYS A 20 -3.73 -1.78 -5.10
CA LYS A 20 -3.56 -3.10 -4.51
C LYS A 20 -2.88 -2.95 -3.16
N TYR A 21 -3.36 -3.70 -2.18
CA TYR A 21 -2.78 -3.77 -0.85
C TYR A 21 -2.76 -5.21 -0.36
N ALA A 22 -1.65 -5.61 0.24
CA ALA A 22 -1.48 -6.96 0.77
C ALA A 22 -0.66 -6.92 2.06
N GLN A 23 -0.99 -7.83 2.98
CA GLN A 23 -0.31 -7.96 4.26
C GLN A 23 -0.24 -9.44 4.68
N GLY A 24 0.76 -9.77 5.50
CA GLY A 24 0.81 -11.06 6.17
C GLY A 24 -0.30 -11.21 7.22
N LYS A 25 -0.64 -12.45 7.60
CA LYS A 25 -1.65 -12.74 8.63
C LYS A 25 -1.44 -11.99 9.95
N VAL A 26 -0.21 -11.71 10.33
CA VAL A 26 0.15 -10.95 11.54
C VAL A 26 -0.41 -9.52 11.55
N HIS A 27 -0.73 -8.95 10.39
CA HIS A 27 -1.30 -7.61 10.24
C HIS A 27 -2.73 -7.65 9.69
N LEU A 28 -3.47 -8.75 9.93
CA LEU A 28 -4.84 -8.92 9.41
C LEU A 28 -5.80 -7.82 9.91
N ASP A 29 -5.71 -7.43 11.19
CA ASP A 29 -6.57 -6.38 11.75
C ASP A 29 -6.32 -5.04 11.05
N TYR A 30 -5.04 -4.72 10.81
CA TYR A 30 -4.67 -3.51 10.08
C TYR A 30 -5.12 -3.56 8.62
N LEU A 31 -4.95 -4.70 7.94
CA LEU A 31 -5.47 -4.87 6.58
C LEU A 31 -6.99 -4.74 6.54
N THR A 32 -7.70 -5.25 7.55
CA THR A 32 -9.16 -5.15 7.67
C THR A 32 -9.60 -3.70 7.87
N HIS A 33 -8.87 -2.94 8.70
CA HIS A 33 -9.07 -1.50 8.86
C HIS A 33 -8.93 -0.78 7.52
N VAL A 34 -7.79 -0.96 6.83
CA VAL A 34 -7.56 -0.33 5.52
C VAL A 34 -8.64 -0.75 4.52
N PHE A 35 -8.96 -2.04 4.44
CA PHE A 35 -10.03 -2.55 3.59
C PHE A 35 -11.37 -1.84 3.85
N SER A 36 -11.76 -1.67 5.12
CA SER A 36 -13.01 -1.01 5.50
C SER A 36 -13.07 0.44 5.01
N LEU A 37 -11.97 1.18 5.05
CA LEU A 37 -11.90 2.55 4.53
C LEU A 37 -12.23 2.58 3.03
N PHE A 38 -11.60 1.69 2.26
CA PHE A 38 -11.82 1.62 0.81
C PHE A 38 -13.19 1.03 0.44
N LYS A 39 -13.73 0.11 1.24
CA LYS A 39 -15.09 -0.43 1.08
C LYS A 39 -16.14 0.66 1.36
N ASN A 40 -15.98 1.44 2.42
CA ASN A 40 -16.86 2.55 2.78
C ASN A 40 -16.86 3.66 1.71
N LEU A 41 -15.74 3.85 1.01
CA LEU A 41 -15.65 4.74 -0.16
C LEU A 41 -16.33 4.18 -1.42
N GLY A 42 -16.87 2.95 -1.40
CA GLY A 42 -17.57 2.34 -2.54
C GLY A 42 -16.67 1.93 -3.72
N ILE A 43 -15.34 1.92 -3.50
CA ILE A 43 -14.35 1.64 -4.55
C ILE A 43 -13.77 0.23 -4.46
N VAL A 44 -14.24 -0.61 -3.54
CA VAL A 44 -13.89 -2.02 -3.46
C VAL A 44 -15.12 -2.87 -3.73
N LEU A 45 -15.02 -3.80 -4.67
CA LEU A 45 -16.13 -4.66 -5.09
C LEU A 45 -16.21 -5.97 -4.30
N MET A 46 -15.09 -6.46 -3.78
CA MET A 46 -15.09 -7.67 -2.96
C MET A 46 -15.71 -7.41 -1.58
N ASP A 47 -16.36 -8.41 -1.02
CA ASP A 47 -16.99 -8.34 0.30
C ASP A 47 -16.01 -8.64 1.42
N THR A 48 -15.01 -9.47 1.14
CA THR A 48 -13.91 -9.78 2.06
C THR A 48 -12.57 -9.78 1.33
N PRO A 49 -11.46 -9.49 2.04
CA PRO A 49 -10.12 -9.65 1.47
C PRO A 49 -9.85 -11.09 1.03
N SER A 50 -9.15 -11.25 -0.08
CA SER A 50 -8.71 -12.56 -0.58
C SER A 50 -7.56 -13.08 0.27
N GLN A 51 -7.63 -14.37 0.64
CA GLN A 51 -6.57 -15.09 1.34
C GLN A 51 -5.71 -15.88 0.36
N GLY A 52 -4.41 -15.91 0.58
CA GLY A 52 -3.47 -16.78 -0.12
C GLY A 52 -2.41 -17.37 0.80
N HIS A 53 -1.61 -18.27 0.25
CA HIS A 53 -0.52 -18.95 0.96
C HIS A 53 0.76 -18.87 0.13
N SER A 54 1.90 -18.66 0.79
CA SER A 54 3.23 -18.82 0.20
C SER A 54 4.03 -19.81 1.04
N ASN A 55 4.81 -20.66 0.37
CA ASN A 55 5.75 -21.55 1.05
C ASN A 55 7.15 -20.96 0.90
N VAL A 56 7.79 -20.64 2.02
CA VAL A 56 9.17 -20.15 2.07
C VAL A 56 9.94 -21.08 2.99
N ASN A 57 10.92 -21.80 2.43
CA ASN A 57 11.77 -22.75 3.16
C ASN A 57 10.98 -23.77 4.01
N GLY A 58 9.86 -24.28 3.49
CA GLY A 58 9.01 -25.25 4.20
C GLY A 58 8.01 -24.64 5.18
N THR A 59 8.10 -23.34 5.45
CA THR A 59 7.14 -22.62 6.29
C THR A 59 6.02 -22.05 5.43
N VAL A 60 4.77 -22.36 5.78
CA VAL A 60 3.59 -21.82 5.10
C VAL A 60 3.22 -20.49 5.74
N HIS A 61 3.29 -19.42 4.95
CA HIS A 61 2.87 -18.08 5.32
C HIS A 61 1.51 -17.79 4.71
N THR A 62 0.54 -17.43 5.55
CA THR A 62 -0.76 -16.92 5.10
C THR A 62 -0.69 -15.42 4.90
N TRP A 63 -1.20 -14.93 3.78
CA TRP A 63 -1.32 -13.52 3.48
C TRP A 63 -2.73 -13.18 3.00
N TYR A 64 -3.08 -11.90 3.13
CA TYR A 64 -4.36 -11.35 2.72
C TYR A 64 -4.14 -10.18 1.77
N GLN A 65 -5.04 -9.98 0.82
CA GLN A 65 -4.97 -8.86 -0.12
C GLN A 65 -6.36 -8.37 -0.53
N PHE A 66 -6.43 -7.11 -0.95
CA PHE A 66 -7.59 -6.59 -1.67
C PHE A 66 -7.15 -5.65 -2.78
N SER A 67 -8.08 -5.37 -3.69
CA SER A 67 -7.89 -4.38 -4.75
C SER A 67 -9.14 -3.52 -4.92
N THR A 68 -8.92 -2.29 -5.38
CA THR A 68 -10.00 -1.36 -5.72
C THR A 68 -10.44 -1.55 -7.17
N LYS A 69 -11.55 -0.90 -7.53
CA LYS A 69 -11.89 -0.58 -8.92
C LYS A 69 -10.75 0.22 -9.55
N SER A 70 -10.58 0.05 -10.85
CA SER A 70 -9.68 0.88 -11.65
C SER A 70 -10.27 2.28 -11.82
N LEU A 71 -9.49 3.30 -11.51
CA LEU A 71 -9.90 4.70 -11.62
C LEU A 71 -8.95 5.46 -12.56
N SER A 72 -9.51 6.17 -13.53
CA SER A 72 -8.71 6.97 -14.48
C SER A 72 -8.01 8.15 -13.80
N ARG A 73 -8.59 8.74 -12.75
CA ARG A 73 -7.97 9.83 -11.98
C ARG A 73 -6.67 9.44 -11.28
N TRP A 74 -6.43 8.14 -11.09
CA TRP A 74 -5.17 7.63 -10.53
C TRP A 74 -4.12 7.36 -11.60
N ASN A 75 -4.47 7.48 -12.88
CA ASN A 75 -3.51 7.37 -13.96
C ASN A 75 -2.45 8.47 -13.86
N ASP A 76 -2.84 9.70 -13.49
CA ASP A 76 -1.88 10.78 -13.30
C ASP A 76 -1.03 10.52 -12.06
N LEU A 77 -1.57 9.97 -10.98
CA LEU A 77 -0.75 9.59 -9.81
C LEU A 77 0.23 8.46 -10.14
N GLN A 78 -0.18 7.52 -10.98
CA GLN A 78 0.65 6.43 -11.48
C GLN A 78 1.68 6.89 -12.53
N ALA A 79 1.34 7.89 -13.35
CA ALA A 79 2.15 8.40 -14.47
C ALA A 79 3.04 9.60 -14.10
N ALA A 80 2.58 10.46 -13.19
CA ALA A 80 3.35 11.57 -12.62
C ALA A 80 4.53 11.05 -11.79
N LYS A 81 4.53 9.76 -11.44
CA LYS A 81 5.64 9.11 -10.75
C LYS A 81 6.20 9.92 -9.56
N PRO A 82 5.39 10.65 -8.74
CA PRO A 82 5.90 11.20 -7.49
C PRO A 82 5.95 10.02 -6.54
N GLY A 83 6.88 9.14 -6.80
CA GLY A 83 6.80 7.83 -6.22
C GLY A 83 7.24 6.71 -7.10
N MET A 84 7.62 6.81 -8.39
CA MET A 84 8.14 5.65 -9.13
C MET A 84 9.03 5.92 -10.39
N VAL A 85 10.36 5.75 -10.36
CA VAL A 85 11.22 5.76 -11.57
C VAL A 85 11.59 4.33 -11.95
N ASN A 86 11.32 3.92 -13.20
CA ASN A 86 11.57 2.55 -13.69
C ASN A 86 10.95 1.42 -12.84
N GLY A 87 9.84 1.70 -12.15
CA GLY A 87 9.15 0.72 -11.28
C GLY A 87 9.63 0.71 -9.82
N VAL A 88 10.65 1.50 -9.47
CA VAL A 88 11.16 1.69 -8.10
C VAL A 88 10.51 2.92 -7.50
N LYS A 89 10.08 2.92 -6.23
CA LYS A 89 9.39 4.07 -5.68
C LYS A 89 10.30 5.32 -5.62
N VAL A 90 9.78 6.55 -5.64
CA VAL A 90 10.61 7.78 -5.57
C VAL A 90 9.93 8.84 -4.72
N VAL A 91 10.48 9.18 -3.57
CA VAL A 91 9.88 10.25 -2.76
C VAL A 91 9.95 11.59 -3.51
N PRO A 92 8.81 12.27 -3.79
CA PRO A 92 8.84 13.54 -4.51
C PRO A 92 9.43 14.66 -3.63
N GLN A 93 10.09 15.65 -4.24
CA GLN A 93 10.72 16.75 -3.49
C GLN A 93 9.72 17.58 -2.67
N ASN A 94 8.46 17.65 -3.10
CA ASN A 94 7.39 18.34 -2.38
C ASN A 94 6.65 17.44 -1.36
N ILE A 95 7.21 16.27 -0.99
CA ILE A 95 6.55 15.32 -0.08
C ILE A 95 6.17 15.95 1.27
N PHE A 96 6.97 16.92 1.74
CA PHE A 96 6.71 17.62 2.99
C PHE A 96 5.32 18.30 3.00
N TYR A 97 4.88 18.83 1.86
CA TYR A 97 3.56 19.46 1.73
C TYR A 97 2.43 18.45 1.56
N LEU A 98 2.76 17.21 1.18
CA LEU A 98 1.79 16.13 0.97
C LEU A 98 1.60 15.28 2.24
N LEU A 99 2.58 15.29 3.15
CA LEU A 99 2.53 14.54 4.40
C LEU A 99 1.68 15.28 5.46
N THR A 100 0.45 14.83 5.60
CA THR A 100 -0.37 15.10 6.79
C THR A 100 0.02 14.16 7.95
N PRO A 101 -0.28 14.52 9.21
CA PRO A 101 -0.07 13.61 10.35
C PRO A 101 -0.72 12.23 10.16
N ILE A 102 -1.91 12.20 9.54
CA ILE A 102 -2.60 10.94 9.20
C ILE A 102 -1.78 10.14 8.20
N SER A 103 -1.32 10.76 7.10
CA SER A 103 -0.52 10.04 6.11
C SER A 103 0.82 9.54 6.66
N LEU A 104 1.43 10.27 7.60
CA LEU A 104 2.63 9.85 8.30
C LEU A 104 2.36 8.66 9.23
N ALA A 105 1.24 8.66 9.94
CA ALA A 105 0.83 7.53 10.77
C ALA A 105 0.64 6.25 9.95
N TYR A 106 -0.02 6.33 8.79
CA TYR A 106 -0.13 5.17 7.88
C TYR A 106 1.22 4.73 7.33
N TRP A 107 2.12 5.66 7.02
CA TRP A 107 3.47 5.28 6.57
C TRP A 107 4.26 4.59 7.70
N ALA A 108 4.14 5.08 8.92
CA ALA A 108 4.71 4.48 10.11
C ALA A 108 4.13 3.09 10.42
N MET A 109 2.85 2.85 10.20
CA MET A 109 2.26 1.52 10.39
C MET A 109 2.66 0.52 9.30
N ASP A 110 2.93 0.99 8.08
CA ASP A 110 3.37 0.14 6.97
C ASP A 110 4.87 -0.20 7.09
N ASP A 111 5.74 0.82 7.15
CA ASP A 111 7.20 0.68 7.03
C ASP A 111 7.97 1.05 8.31
N GLY A 112 7.26 1.38 9.38
CA GLY A 112 7.90 1.74 10.64
C GLY A 112 8.56 0.55 11.30
N GLY A 113 9.77 0.78 11.79
CA GLY A 113 10.48 -0.11 12.68
C GLY A 113 10.86 0.61 13.96
N GLY A 114 11.26 -0.15 14.97
CA GLY A 114 11.76 0.41 16.21
C GLY A 114 11.63 -0.58 17.35
N GLU A 115 12.48 -0.40 18.36
CA GLU A 115 12.34 -1.05 19.66
C GLU A 115 11.72 -0.05 20.64
N ALA A 116 10.92 -0.56 21.57
CA ALA A 116 10.32 0.29 22.61
C ALA A 116 11.41 1.06 23.37
N GLY A 117 11.25 2.38 23.47
CA GLY A 117 12.23 3.27 24.12
C GLY A 117 13.40 3.72 23.26
N LYS A 118 13.41 3.41 21.95
CA LYS A 118 14.44 3.87 20.99
C LYS A 118 13.84 4.70 19.86
N TRP A 119 14.71 5.19 18.98
CA TRP A 119 14.35 5.91 17.75
C TRP A 119 13.47 5.05 16.84
N PHE A 120 12.55 5.71 16.12
CA PHE A 120 11.61 5.09 15.19
C PHE A 120 12.08 5.26 13.74
N PRO A 121 12.83 4.31 13.15
CA PRO A 121 13.17 4.35 11.74
C PRO A 121 11.94 4.05 10.87
N LEU A 122 11.82 4.79 9.75
CA LEU A 122 10.98 4.38 8.63
C LEU A 122 11.88 3.61 7.64
N CYS A 123 11.47 2.40 7.24
CA CYS A 123 12.15 1.65 6.20
C CYS A 123 11.83 2.27 4.83
N TYR A 124 12.85 2.78 4.14
CA TYR A 124 12.69 3.40 2.81
C TYR A 124 13.46 2.64 1.71
N LYS A 125 13.82 1.37 1.94
CA LYS A 125 14.64 0.57 1.00
C LYS A 125 14.02 0.34 -0.38
N CYS A 126 12.73 0.65 -0.52
CA CYS A 126 11.99 0.52 -1.78
C CYS A 126 11.96 1.81 -2.61
N PHE A 127 12.65 2.88 -2.15
CA PHE A 127 12.87 4.14 -2.84
C PHE A 127 14.26 4.25 -3.48
#